data_AF-A0A1M5Q243-F1
#
_entry.id   AF-A0A1M5Q243-F1
#
_cell.length_a   1.000
_cell.length_b   1.000
_cell.length_c   1.000
_cell.angle_alpha   90.00
_cell.angle_beta   90.00
_cell.angle_gamma   90.00
#
_symmetry.space_group_name_H-M   'P 1'
#
loop_
_entity.id
_entity.type
_entity.pdbx_description
1 polymer ?
#
loop_
_entity_poly.entity_id
_entity_poly.type
_entity_poly.pdbx_seq_one_letter_code
_entity_poly.pdbx_strand_id
1 'polypeptide(L)'
;MEEKQIIGLEPSEGKQDKQDSVAERKARLLRQAEFYRVGIVHAKAGIRQGARPEALFHSAMDHATWALRQRVDGLLRPTGINVATVAPYALSILGFLRRRRMLKPALGLAAALGGVAYYLQQRRAKTVY
;
A
#
# COMPACT_ATOMS: atom_id res chain seq x y z
N MET A 1 -20.64 -85.74 -15.37
CA MET A 1 -20.64 -85.27 -13.98
C MET A 1 -19.21 -84.80 -13.72
N GLU A 2 -18.88 -83.53 -13.50
CA GLU A 2 -19.61 -82.40 -12.93
C GLU A 2 -19.29 -81.11 -13.70
N GLU A 3 -20.33 -80.32 -14.00
CA GLU A 3 -20.20 -78.87 -14.11
C GLU A 3 -20.02 -78.30 -12.69
N LYS A 4 -18.98 -77.50 -12.47
CA LYS A 4 -18.90 -76.60 -11.32
C LYS A 4 -19.03 -75.15 -11.80
N GLN A 5 -20.25 -74.66 -11.75
CA GLN A 5 -20.57 -73.25 -11.81
C GLN A 5 -21.14 -72.84 -10.44
N ILE A 6 -20.39 -72.12 -9.59
CA ILE A 6 -20.95 -71.08 -8.72
C ILE A 6 -19.82 -70.19 -8.17
N ILE A 7 -19.66 -68.95 -8.65
CA ILE A 7 -20.27 -67.69 -8.14
C ILE A 7 -19.51 -67.10 -6.96
N GLY A 8 -19.02 -65.85 -7.12
CA GLY A 8 -18.61 -65.02 -5.99
C GLY A 8 -17.42 -64.08 -6.18
N LEU A 9 -17.26 -63.41 -7.32
CA LEU A 9 -16.40 -62.22 -7.42
C LEU A 9 -17.24 -61.07 -7.97
N GLU A 10 -18.07 -60.50 -7.10
CA GLU A 10 -18.64 -59.18 -7.35
C GLU A 10 -17.53 -58.14 -7.07
N PRO A 11 -17.20 -57.24 -8.02
CA PRO A 11 -16.23 -56.19 -7.76
C PRO A 11 -16.88 -55.12 -6.87
N SER A 12 -16.48 -55.04 -5.60
CA SER A 12 -16.86 -53.92 -4.72
C SER A 12 -16.11 -52.61 -5.03
N GLU A 13 -15.51 -52.49 -6.23
CA GLU A 13 -14.65 -51.38 -6.66
C GLU A 13 -15.38 -50.03 -6.64
N GLY A 14 -16.69 -50.01 -6.90
CA GLY A 14 -17.46 -48.77 -7.01
C GLY A 14 -17.65 -47.98 -5.70
N LYS A 15 -17.43 -48.58 -4.53
CA LYS A 15 -17.46 -47.86 -3.22
C LYS A 15 -16.06 -47.47 -2.75
N GLN A 16 -15.05 -48.28 -3.03
CA GLN A 16 -13.66 -47.99 -2.67
C GLN A 16 -13.09 -46.84 -3.52
N ASP A 17 -13.31 -46.83 -4.84
CA ASP A 17 -12.85 -45.74 -5.71
C ASP A 17 -13.49 -44.38 -5.37
N LYS A 18 -14.76 -44.40 -4.93
CA LYS A 18 -15.46 -43.19 -4.45
C LYS A 18 -14.91 -42.72 -3.09
N GLN A 19 -14.48 -43.65 -2.23
CA GLN A 19 -13.86 -43.30 -0.95
C GLN A 19 -12.42 -42.78 -1.14
N ASP A 20 -11.66 -43.38 -2.05
CA ASP A 20 -10.30 -42.96 -2.38
C ASP A 20 -10.27 -41.59 -3.06
N SER A 21 -11.16 -41.33 -4.01
CA SER A 21 -11.32 -40.00 -4.62
C SER A 21 -11.79 -38.92 -3.64
N VAL A 22 -12.60 -39.27 -2.63
CA VAL A 22 -12.98 -38.35 -1.55
C VAL A 22 -11.81 -38.13 -0.58
N ALA A 23 -11.04 -39.17 -0.26
CA ALA A 23 -9.85 -39.08 0.59
C ALA A 23 -8.78 -38.16 -0.03
N GLU A 24 -8.54 -38.28 -1.33
CA GLU A 24 -7.62 -37.40 -2.06
C GLU A 24 -8.09 -35.94 -2.08
N ARG A 25 -9.40 -35.70 -2.26
CA ARG A 25 -9.99 -34.34 -2.19
C ARG A 25 -9.84 -33.74 -0.80
N LYS A 26 -10.08 -34.54 0.25
CA LYS A 26 -9.88 -34.12 1.65
C LYS A 26 -8.41 -33.79 1.92
N ALA A 27 -7.48 -34.62 1.47
CA ALA A 27 -6.04 -34.36 1.63
C ALA A 27 -5.62 -33.05 0.91
N ARG A 28 -6.19 -32.77 -0.26
CA ARG A 28 -5.94 -31.53 -1.01
C ARG A 28 -6.49 -30.30 -0.28
N LEU A 29 -7.70 -30.40 0.29
CA LEU A 29 -8.31 -29.33 1.07
C LEU A 29 -7.54 -29.07 2.37
N LEU A 30 -7.02 -30.11 3.03
CA LEU A 30 -6.19 -29.95 4.23
C LEU A 30 -4.90 -29.20 3.90
N ARG A 31 -4.20 -29.56 2.81
CA ARG A 31 -3.02 -28.80 2.36
C ARG A 31 -3.37 -27.35 2.05
N GLN A 32 -4.47 -27.09 1.33
CA GLN A 32 -4.92 -25.72 1.05
C GLN A 32 -5.25 -24.94 2.33
N ALA A 33 -5.86 -25.59 3.32
CA ALA A 33 -6.17 -24.98 4.60
C ALA A 33 -4.90 -24.65 5.41
N GLU A 34 -3.89 -25.51 5.39
CA GLU A 34 -2.59 -25.26 5.99
C GLU A 34 -1.90 -24.05 5.34
N PHE A 35 -1.86 -23.99 4.00
CA PHE A 35 -1.34 -22.83 3.28
C PHE A 35 -2.11 -21.55 3.60
N TYR A 36 -3.44 -21.61 3.66
CA TYR A 36 -4.27 -20.46 3.98
C TYR A 36 -3.98 -19.92 5.39
N ARG A 37 -3.85 -20.81 6.39
CA ARG A 37 -3.53 -20.45 7.77
C ARG A 37 -2.16 -19.79 7.91
N VAL A 38 -1.15 -20.30 7.20
CA VAL A 38 0.18 -19.67 7.17
C VAL A 38 0.11 -18.30 6.48
N GLY A 39 -0.64 -18.20 5.39
CA GLY A 39 -0.85 -16.97 4.64
C GLY A 39 -1.45 -15.84 5.49
N ILE A 40 -2.53 -16.11 6.24
CA ILE A 40 -3.16 -15.11 7.12
C ILE A 40 -2.25 -14.69 8.28
N VAL A 41 -1.46 -15.60 8.86
CA VAL A 41 -0.49 -15.24 9.91
C VAL A 41 0.62 -14.36 9.35
N HIS A 42 1.14 -14.68 8.17
CA HIS A 42 2.17 -13.89 7.50
C HIS A 42 1.66 -12.50 7.10
N ALA A 43 0.47 -12.43 6.49
CA ALA A 43 -0.16 -11.16 6.14
C ALA A 43 -0.42 -10.29 7.39
N LYS A 44 -0.89 -10.90 8.49
CA LYS A 44 -1.09 -10.20 9.76
C LYS A 44 0.23 -9.68 10.34
N ALA A 45 1.32 -10.45 10.25
CA ALA A 45 2.64 -10.00 10.69
C ALA A 45 3.15 -8.82 9.85
N GLY A 46 2.99 -8.87 8.53
CA GLY A 46 3.35 -7.78 7.62
C GLY A 46 2.55 -6.50 7.90
N ILE A 47 1.22 -6.61 8.05
CA ILE A 47 0.37 -5.47 8.41
C ILE A 47 0.76 -4.90 9.78
N ARG A 48 1.05 -5.76 10.77
CA ARG A 48 1.46 -5.30 12.11
C ARG A 48 2.82 -4.60 12.10
N GLN A 49 3.75 -5.00 11.23
CA GLN A 49 5.03 -4.33 11.05
C GLN A 49 4.87 -3.01 10.28
N GLY A 50 4.07 -2.99 9.22
CA GLY A 50 3.80 -1.79 8.41
C GLY A 50 2.93 -0.75 9.13
N ALA A 51 2.05 -1.18 10.03
CA ALA A 51 1.23 -0.29 10.87
C ALA A 51 2.00 0.30 12.06
N ARG A 52 3.28 -0.04 12.23
CA ARG A 52 4.12 0.63 13.23
C ARG A 52 4.21 2.12 12.88
N PRO A 53 4.06 3.01 13.86
CA PRO A 53 4.05 4.45 13.61
C PRO A 53 5.36 4.91 12.92
N GLU A 54 6.48 4.27 13.22
CA GLU A 54 7.77 4.56 12.58
C GLU A 54 7.76 4.19 11.09
N ALA A 55 7.15 3.06 10.72
CA ALA A 55 7.05 2.59 9.32
C ALA A 55 6.06 3.43 8.52
N LEU A 56 4.92 3.78 9.11
CA LEU A 56 3.95 4.71 8.53
C LEU A 56 4.58 6.09 8.31
N PHE A 57 5.35 6.58 9.28
CA PHE A 57 6.03 7.86 9.18
C PHE A 57 7.10 7.86 8.09
N HIS A 58 7.96 6.83 8.02
CA HIS A 58 8.97 6.72 6.98
C HIS A 58 8.34 6.62 5.59
N SER A 59 7.32 5.75 5.42
CA SER A 59 6.61 5.62 4.14
C SER A 59 5.93 6.94 3.74
N ALA A 60 5.24 7.62 4.67
CA ALA A 60 4.63 8.92 4.41
C ALA A 60 5.68 10.00 4.08
N MET A 61 6.82 10.04 4.78
CA MET A 61 7.91 10.97 4.51
C MET A 61 8.55 10.71 3.15
N ASP A 62 8.81 9.46 2.77
CA ASP A 62 9.40 9.11 1.49
C ASP A 62 8.48 9.52 0.34
N HIS A 63 7.18 9.19 0.44
CA HIS A 63 6.18 9.58 -0.54
C HIS A 63 5.96 11.10 -0.58
N ALA A 64 5.95 11.78 0.57
CA ALA A 64 5.83 13.23 0.65
C ALA A 64 7.06 13.94 0.04
N THR A 65 8.26 13.43 0.29
CA THR A 65 9.50 14.01 -0.24
C THR A 65 9.54 13.91 -1.76
N TRP A 66 9.09 12.79 -2.32
CA TRP A 66 9.04 12.62 -3.78
C TRP A 66 7.98 13.52 -4.43
N ALA A 67 6.77 13.58 -3.86
CA ALA A 67 5.70 14.45 -4.35
C ALA A 67 6.07 15.94 -4.23
N LEU A 68 6.75 16.32 -3.15
CA LEU A 68 7.25 17.68 -2.95
C LEU A 68 8.31 18.03 -3.98
N ARG A 69 9.30 17.15 -4.20
CA ARG A 69 10.35 17.36 -5.20
C ARG A 69 9.78 17.56 -6.60
N GLN A 70 8.80 16.75 -6.99
CA GLN A 70 8.14 16.88 -8.29
C GLN A 70 7.33 18.16 -8.45
N ARG A 71 6.60 18.57 -7.41
CA ARG A 71 5.86 19.83 -7.43
C ARG A 71 6.80 21.03 -7.48
N VAL A 72 7.88 20.99 -6.71
CA VAL A 72 8.90 22.05 -6.66
C VAL A 72 9.61 22.13 -8.02
N ASP A 73 10.12 21.02 -8.56
CA ASP A 73 10.76 21.02 -9.88
C ASP A 73 9.78 21.44 -10.99
N GLY A 74 8.51 21.04 -10.91
CA GLY A 74 7.47 21.42 -11.88
C GLY A 74 7.06 22.89 -11.83
N LEU A 75 7.10 23.53 -10.66
CA LEU A 75 6.79 24.96 -10.49
C LEU A 75 7.97 25.87 -10.82
N LEU A 76 9.19 25.39 -10.56
CA LEU A 76 10.43 26.17 -10.75
C LEU A 76 11.02 26.06 -12.16
N ARG A 77 10.83 24.93 -12.87
CA ARG A 77 11.21 24.80 -14.29
C ARG A 77 10.65 25.88 -15.22
N PRO A 78 9.36 26.28 -15.15
CA PRO A 78 8.81 27.30 -16.03
C PRO A 78 9.16 28.74 -15.62
N THR A 79 9.73 28.97 -14.44
CA THR A 79 10.05 30.32 -13.94
C THR A 79 11.54 30.69 -14.08
N GLY A 80 12.40 29.76 -14.54
CA GLY A 80 13.83 30.00 -14.73
C GLY A 80 14.64 30.13 -13.42
N ILE A 81 13.99 29.94 -12.27
CA ILE A 81 14.59 30.04 -10.95
C ILE A 81 15.04 28.63 -10.52
N ASN A 82 16.33 28.47 -10.23
CA ASN A 82 16.88 27.18 -9.82
C ASN A 82 16.52 26.87 -8.36
N VAL A 83 15.99 25.68 -8.10
CA VAL A 83 15.70 25.19 -6.75
C VAL A 83 16.93 25.29 -5.85
N ALA A 84 18.12 25.03 -6.40
CA ALA A 84 19.39 25.07 -5.66
C ALA A 84 19.76 26.47 -5.14
N THR A 85 19.34 27.55 -5.81
CA THR A 85 19.67 28.91 -5.39
C THR A 85 18.68 29.47 -4.38
N VAL A 86 17.40 29.07 -4.43
CA VAL A 86 16.36 29.53 -3.49
C VAL A 86 16.28 28.67 -2.23
N ALA A 87 16.61 27.38 -2.34
CA ALA A 87 16.60 26.45 -1.21
C ALA A 87 17.31 26.97 0.05
N PRO A 88 18.56 27.48 0.00
CA PRO A 88 19.26 27.91 1.23
C PRO A 88 18.55 29.07 1.94
N TYR A 89 17.93 30.00 1.20
CA TYR A 89 17.16 31.11 1.77
C TYR A 89 15.81 30.65 2.32
N ALA A 90 15.11 29.79 1.58
CA ALA A 90 13.86 29.21 2.04
C ALA A 90 14.07 28.39 3.33
N LEU A 91 15.13 27.59 3.40
CA LEU A 91 15.48 26.77 4.56
C LEU A 91 15.87 27.62 5.78
N SER A 92 16.59 28.73 5.58
CA SER A 92 16.97 29.61 6.69
C SER A 92 15.77 30.41 7.22
N ILE A 93 14.87 30.88 6.37
CA ILE A 93 13.61 31.52 6.80
C ILE A 93 12.73 30.50 7.56
N LEU A 94 12.60 29.28 7.04
CA LEU A 94 11.86 28.20 7.67
C LEU A 94 12.45 27.80 9.03
N GLY A 95 13.78 27.67 9.11
CA GLY A 95 14.52 27.36 10.33
C GLY A 95 14.38 28.45 11.39
N PHE A 96 14.42 29.72 10.97
CA PHE A 96 14.19 30.88 11.84
C PHE A 96 12.78 30.90 12.43
N LEU A 97 11.77 30.62 11.60
CA LEU A 97 10.37 30.49 12.04
C LEU A 97 10.18 29.33 13.04
N ARG A 98 10.82 28.18 12.78
CA ARG A 98 10.75 27.01 13.66
C ARG A 98 11.37 27.29 15.03
N ARG A 99 12.53 27.96 15.09
CA ARG A 99 13.28 28.16 16.34
C ARG A 99 12.61 29.13 17.31
N ARG A 100 11.85 30.10 16.81
CA ARG A 100 11.30 31.20 17.63
C ARG A 100 9.95 30.87 18.31
N ARG A 101 9.52 29.61 18.33
CA ARG A 101 8.19 29.15 18.82
C ARG A 101 7.01 29.94 18.22
N MET A 102 7.22 30.56 17.06
CA MET A 102 6.23 31.30 16.26
C MET A 102 5.39 30.35 15.40
N LEU A 103 5.32 29.06 15.74
CA LEU A 103 4.53 28.06 14.99
C LEU A 103 3.05 28.42 14.94
N LYS A 104 2.48 29.00 16.01
CA LYS A 104 1.06 29.38 16.05
C LYS A 104 0.72 30.46 15.01
N PRO A 105 1.41 31.62 14.96
CA PRO A 105 1.14 32.62 13.93
C PRO A 105 1.62 32.18 12.53
N ALA A 106 2.74 31.45 12.44
CA ALA A 106 3.26 30.98 11.16
C ALA A 106 2.32 29.98 10.48
N LEU A 107 1.63 29.12 11.23
CA LEU A 107 0.60 28.23 10.68
C LEU A 107 -0.57 29.00 10.09
N GLY A 108 -1.05 30.05 10.77
CA GLY A 108 -2.12 30.91 10.24
C GLY A 108 -1.72 31.61 8.95
N LEU A 109 -0.50 32.16 8.91
CA LEU A 109 0.05 32.82 7.73
C LEU A 109 0.28 31.83 6.57
N ALA A 110 0.83 30.64 6.86
CA ALA A 110 1.04 29.60 5.86
C ALA A 110 -0.29 29.07 5.30
N ALA A 111 -1.30 28.89 6.15
CA ALA A 111 -2.65 28.49 5.72
C ALA A 111 -3.30 29.57 4.84
N ALA A 112 -3.18 30.85 5.21
CA ALA A 112 -3.69 31.96 4.42
C ALA A 112 -2.99 32.04 3.05
N LEU A 113 -1.66 32.01 3.02
CA LEU A 113 -0.89 32.02 1.76
C LEU A 113 -1.16 30.79 0.90
N GLY A 114 -1.30 29.61 1.51
CA GLY A 114 -1.68 28.37 0.83
C GLY A 114 -3.08 28.45 0.22
N GLY A 115 -4.06 29.00 0.95
CA GLY A 115 -5.41 29.23 0.46
C GLY A 115 -5.47 30.22 -0.70
N VAL A 116 -4.71 31.31 -0.62
CA VAL A 116 -4.59 32.29 -1.70
C VAL A 116 -3.93 31.67 -2.94
N ALA A 117 -2.85 30.92 -2.76
CA ALA A 117 -2.17 30.22 -3.85
C ALA A 117 -3.10 29.20 -4.53
N TYR A 118 -3.86 28.43 -3.74
CA TYR A 118 -4.85 27.47 -4.25
C TYR A 118 -5.97 28.16 -5.03
N TYR A 119 -6.49 29.28 -4.51
CA TYR A 119 -7.52 30.07 -5.18
C TYR A 119 -7.05 30.63 -6.54
N LEU A 120 -5.82 31.16 -6.59
CA LEU A 120 -5.22 31.65 -7.83
C LEU A 120 -4.94 30.51 -8.82
N GLN A 121 -4.48 29.34 -8.34
CA GLN A 121 -4.28 28.15 -9.16
C GLN A 121 -5.61 27.66 -9.77
N GLN A 122 -6.68 27.65 -8.99
CA GLN A 122 -8.00 27.24 -9.46
C GLN A 122 -8.59 28.20 -10.50
N ARG A 123 -8.24 29.50 -10.43
CA ARG A 123 -8.58 30.46 -11.50
C ARG A 123 -7.79 30.19 -12.78
N ARG A 124 -6.50 29.94 -12.69
CA ARG A 124 -5.66 29.62 -13.87
C ARG A 124 -6.11 28.33 -14.56
N ALA A 125 -6.52 27.31 -13.80
CA ALA A 125 -7.00 26.04 -14.36
C ALA A 125 -8.32 26.16 -15.15
N LYS A 126 -9.17 27.15 -14.83
CA LYS A 126 -10.44 27.41 -15.54
C LYS A 126 -10.27 28.19 -16.85
N THR A 127 -9.14 28.87 -17.05
CA THR A 127 -8.86 29.66 -18.26
C THR A 127 -8.22 28.84 -19.37
N VAL A 128 -7.85 27.58 -19.10
CA VAL A 128 -7.21 26.66 -20.06
C VAL A 128 -8.24 25.75 -20.76
N TYR A 129 -9.55 25.97 -20.54
CA TYR A 129 -10.64 25.33 -21.27
C TYR A 129 -11.41 26.39 -22.05
#